data_AF-A0A317GWM6-F1
#
_entry.id   AF-A0A317GWM6-F1
#
_cell.length_a   1.000
_cell.length_b   1.000
_cell.length_c   1.000
_cell.angle_alpha   90.00
_cell.angle_beta   90.00
_cell.angle_gamma   90.00
#
_symmetry.space_group_name_H-M   'P 1'
#
loop_
_entity.id
_entity.type
_entity.pdbx_description
1 polymer ?
#
loop_
_entity_poly.entity_id
_entity_poly.type
_entity_poly.pdbx_seq_one_letter_code
_entity_poly.pdbx_strand_id
1 'polypeptide(L)'
;ADSSQIPTFLVSQLARRHVTVSLSGDGGDELFGGYNRYFWGRSIWQAVGWMPIGLRHLLANGINFTVPLIGDAVFRRMGAVIPTQQNTVDKLQKLARILAMGDQDSIYRNLLSHWKEPSTVVSGAVEPMTLLTDRAQWANLSDFTKRMMYLDTITYLPDDLLVKLDRASMAVSLEARLPLLDHRVVEFAWQVPISMKIRGRQGKWLLRQVLQRYVPHRLIDRPKMGFGIPIDSWLRGPLRDWAEDLLEERRLSKEGVFHAQPIREKWAEHLSGKRDWSYLLWDVLMFQGWWSAYGHP
;
A
#
# COMPACT_ATOMS: atom_id res chain seq x y z
N ALA A 1 -1.13 5.34 8.98
CA ALA A 1 -2.11 6.42 8.76
C ALA A 1 -3.08 6.03 7.64
N ASP A 2 -3.78 4.89 7.76
CA ASP A 2 -4.63 4.39 6.67
C ASP A 2 -5.85 5.30 6.47
N SER A 3 -5.86 6.02 5.35
CA SER A 3 -6.95 6.87 4.90
C SER A 3 -8.30 6.15 4.80
N SER A 4 -8.29 4.82 4.57
CA SER A 4 -9.51 4.02 4.49
C SER A 4 -10.25 3.93 5.84
N GLN A 5 -9.65 4.41 6.93
CA GLN A 5 -10.33 4.59 8.22
C GLN A 5 -11.56 5.49 8.10
N ILE A 6 -11.52 6.55 7.28
CA ILE A 6 -12.63 7.50 7.13
C ILE A 6 -13.89 6.80 6.57
N PRO A 7 -13.87 6.16 5.40
CA PRO A 7 -15.04 5.46 4.89
C PRO A 7 -15.40 4.25 5.77
N THR A 8 -14.43 3.60 6.43
CA THR A 8 -14.71 2.51 7.39
C THR A 8 -15.52 3.02 8.59
N PHE A 9 -15.19 4.20 9.11
CA PHE A 9 -15.95 4.86 10.18
C PHE A 9 -17.36 5.23 9.71
N LEU A 10 -17.49 5.83 8.52
CA LEU A 10 -18.79 6.24 8.00
C LEU A 10 -19.73 5.04 7.76
N VAL A 11 -19.22 3.94 7.18
CA VAL A 11 -20.04 2.73 6.99
C VAL A 11 -20.37 2.06 8.32
N SER A 12 -19.45 2.08 9.28
CA SER A 12 -19.70 1.57 10.63
C SER A 12 -20.78 2.40 11.34
N GLN A 13 -20.73 3.71 11.23
CA GLN A 13 -21.73 4.63 11.78
C GLN A 13 -23.12 4.36 11.19
N LEU A 14 -23.19 4.10 9.89
CA LEU A 14 -24.44 3.72 9.23
C LEU A 14 -24.96 2.37 9.71
N ALA A 15 -24.10 1.34 9.74
CA ALA A 15 -24.47 0.00 10.19
C ALA A 15 -24.93 0.00 11.66
N ARG A 16 -24.28 0.80 12.52
CA ARG A 16 -24.61 0.90 13.94
C ARG A 16 -26.05 1.33 14.22
N ARG A 17 -26.67 2.06 13.30
CA ARG A 17 -28.10 2.45 13.40
C ARG A 17 -29.05 1.25 13.37
N HIS A 18 -28.59 0.11 12.87
CA HIS A 18 -29.41 -1.09 12.65
C HIS A 18 -28.92 -2.32 13.42
N VAL A 19 -27.61 -2.45 13.64
CA VAL A 19 -27.00 -3.62 14.30
C VAL A 19 -25.91 -3.20 15.28
N THR A 20 -25.64 -4.05 16.26
CA THR A 20 -24.52 -3.89 17.20
C THR A 20 -23.29 -4.70 16.80
N VAL A 21 -23.47 -5.70 15.92
CA VAL A 21 -22.42 -6.61 15.45
C VAL A 21 -22.42 -6.65 13.93
N SER A 22 -21.23 -6.61 13.32
CA SER A 22 -21.01 -6.81 11.89
C SER A 22 -19.96 -7.90 11.63
N LEU A 23 -19.99 -8.49 10.43
CA LEU A 23 -18.95 -9.41 9.97
C LEU A 23 -18.06 -8.69 8.96
N SER A 24 -16.76 -8.61 9.24
CA SER A 24 -15.75 -8.12 8.30
C SER A 24 -15.17 -9.28 7.48
N GLY A 25 -14.76 -8.95 6.25
CA GLY A 25 -14.04 -9.84 5.34
C GLY A 25 -12.52 -9.70 5.39
N ASP A 26 -11.96 -8.98 6.37
CA ASP A 26 -10.51 -8.88 6.55
C ASP A 26 -9.87 -10.25 6.85
N GLY A 27 -8.59 -10.41 6.50
CA GLY A 27 -7.89 -11.70 6.49
C GLY A 27 -8.07 -12.50 5.19
N GLY A 28 -9.07 -12.15 4.37
CA GLY A 28 -9.32 -12.86 3.12
C GLY A 28 -8.26 -12.61 2.04
N ASP A 29 -7.65 -11.42 2.00
CA ASP A 29 -6.60 -11.12 1.01
C ASP A 29 -5.27 -11.80 1.40
N GLU A 30 -4.92 -11.83 2.68
CA GLU A 30 -3.71 -12.44 3.24
C GLU A 30 -3.75 -13.97 3.16
N LEU A 31 -4.85 -14.58 3.60
CA LEU A 31 -4.96 -16.04 3.69
C LEU A 31 -5.15 -16.69 2.30
N PHE A 32 -5.87 -16.02 1.39
CA PHE A 32 -6.27 -16.57 0.08
C PHE A 32 -5.70 -15.82 -1.13
N GLY A 33 -4.71 -14.95 -0.93
CA GLY A 33 -3.90 -14.38 -2.01
C GLY A 33 -4.66 -13.36 -2.87
N GLY A 34 -5.11 -12.25 -2.26
CA GLY A 34 -5.98 -11.28 -2.92
C GLY A 34 -5.37 -9.90 -3.18
N TYR A 35 -4.14 -9.63 -2.76
CA TYR A 35 -3.45 -8.38 -3.08
C TYR A 35 -2.74 -8.40 -4.43
N ASN A 36 -2.83 -7.29 -5.17
CA ASN A 36 -2.16 -7.11 -6.46
C ASN A 36 -0.63 -7.29 -6.37
N ARG A 37 -0.03 -6.96 -5.22
CA ARG A 37 1.43 -7.12 -4.98
C ARG A 37 1.90 -8.57 -5.09
N TYR A 38 1.04 -9.55 -4.78
CA TYR A 38 1.37 -10.96 -4.94
C TYR A 38 1.58 -11.36 -6.40
N PHE A 39 0.76 -10.80 -7.30
CA PHE A 39 0.88 -11.01 -8.74
C PHE A 39 2.07 -10.26 -9.30
N TRP A 40 2.16 -8.96 -8.99
CA TRP A 40 3.20 -8.08 -9.52
C TRP A 40 4.59 -8.49 -9.06
N GLY A 41 4.78 -8.74 -7.75
CA GLY A 41 6.06 -9.18 -7.20
C GLY A 41 6.53 -10.49 -7.85
N ARG A 42 5.62 -11.47 -7.97
CA ARG A 42 5.91 -12.74 -8.65
C ARG A 42 6.24 -12.55 -10.13
N SER A 43 5.43 -11.81 -10.88
CA SER A 43 5.63 -11.61 -12.31
C SER A 43 6.92 -10.86 -12.62
N ILE A 44 7.24 -9.82 -11.85
CA ILE A 44 8.50 -9.09 -12.01
C ILE A 44 9.67 -10.03 -11.73
N TRP A 45 9.65 -10.73 -10.59
CA TRP A 45 10.75 -11.64 -10.24
C TRP A 45 10.91 -12.78 -11.26
N GLN A 46 9.83 -13.36 -11.78
CA GLN A 46 9.93 -14.38 -12.82
C GLN A 46 10.55 -13.83 -14.11
N ALA A 47 10.25 -12.58 -14.46
CA ALA A 47 10.76 -11.95 -15.67
C ALA A 47 12.25 -11.57 -15.59
N VAL A 48 12.75 -11.22 -14.39
CA VAL A 48 14.11 -10.66 -14.25
C VAL A 48 15.02 -11.41 -13.28
N GLY A 49 14.47 -12.34 -12.50
CA GLY A 49 15.16 -13.11 -11.47
C GLY A 49 16.31 -13.98 -12.02
N TRP A 50 16.26 -14.34 -13.30
CA TRP A 50 17.31 -15.07 -14.00
C TRP A 50 18.49 -14.18 -14.45
N MET A 51 18.29 -12.85 -14.48
CA MET A 51 19.31 -11.91 -14.95
C MET A 51 20.33 -11.62 -13.85
N PRO A 52 21.64 -11.55 -14.16
CA PRO A 52 22.65 -11.07 -13.21
C PRO A 52 22.37 -9.64 -12.74
N ILE A 53 22.71 -9.34 -11.48
CA ILE A 53 22.39 -8.05 -10.86
C ILE A 53 22.97 -6.85 -11.62
N GLY A 54 24.17 -6.98 -12.18
CA GLY A 54 24.80 -5.93 -13.01
C GLY A 54 23.96 -5.57 -14.24
N LEU A 55 23.40 -6.57 -14.94
CA LEU A 55 22.53 -6.32 -16.10
C LEU A 55 21.21 -5.65 -15.69
N ARG A 56 20.66 -6.03 -14.53
CA ARG A 56 19.46 -5.36 -14.01
C ARG A 56 19.74 -3.90 -13.66
N HIS A 57 20.90 -3.59 -13.08
CA HIS A 57 21.32 -2.21 -12.83
C HIS A 57 21.50 -1.42 -14.13
N LEU A 58 22.08 -2.02 -15.18
CA LEU A 58 22.20 -1.36 -16.48
C LEU A 58 20.82 -1.03 -17.07
N LEU A 59 19.86 -1.97 -17.02
CA LEU A 59 18.48 -1.71 -17.45
C LEU A 59 17.80 -0.64 -16.59
N ALA A 60 17.96 -0.70 -15.27
CA ALA A 60 17.42 0.30 -14.35
C ALA A 60 17.98 1.70 -14.66
N ASN A 61 19.29 1.81 -14.87
CA ASN A 61 19.96 3.06 -15.24
C ASN A 61 19.50 3.55 -16.60
N GLY A 62 19.35 2.66 -17.59
CA GLY A 62 18.81 2.99 -18.89
C GLY A 62 17.40 3.56 -18.81
N ILE A 63 16.51 2.95 -18.01
CA ILE A 63 15.16 3.46 -17.78
C ILE A 63 15.23 4.83 -17.07
N ASN A 64 16.03 4.96 -16.01
CA ASN A 64 16.16 6.21 -15.25
C ASN A 64 16.74 7.36 -16.10
N PHE A 65 17.60 7.06 -17.07
CA PHE A 65 18.17 8.06 -17.99
C PHE A 65 17.21 8.43 -19.12
N THR A 66 16.59 7.44 -19.76
CA THR A 66 15.75 7.66 -20.95
C THR A 66 14.37 8.24 -20.63
N VAL A 67 13.75 7.83 -19.52
CA VAL A 67 12.38 8.22 -19.18
C VAL A 67 12.24 9.72 -18.94
N PRO A 68 13.14 10.41 -18.19
CA PRO A 68 13.09 11.87 -18.05
C PRO A 68 13.32 12.62 -19.36
N LEU A 69 14.14 12.07 -20.28
CA LEU A 69 14.50 12.71 -21.55
C LEU A 69 13.39 12.67 -22.59
N ILE A 70 12.62 11.58 -22.63
CA ILE A 70 11.52 11.40 -23.59
C ILE A 70 10.32 12.29 -23.21
N GLY A 71 10.15 12.59 -21.93
CA GLY A 71 9.11 13.48 -21.42
C GLY A 71 7.67 12.93 -21.58
N ASP A 72 6.74 13.42 -20.77
CA ASP A 72 5.35 12.94 -20.79
C ASP A 72 4.61 13.25 -22.10
N ALA A 73 5.09 14.22 -22.89
CA ALA A 73 4.46 14.64 -24.13
C ALA A 73 4.67 13.63 -25.27
N VAL A 74 5.85 13.00 -25.36
CA VAL A 74 6.17 12.01 -26.40
C VAL A 74 5.48 10.67 -26.09
N PHE A 75 5.47 10.24 -24.83
CA PHE A 75 4.70 9.07 -24.42
C PHE A 75 3.19 9.24 -24.66
N ARG A 76 2.65 10.44 -24.48
CA ARG A 76 1.25 10.76 -24.85
C ARG A 76 1.00 10.64 -26.36
N ARG A 77 1.95 11.07 -27.20
CA ARG A 77 1.84 10.95 -28.68
C ARG A 77 2.01 9.53 -29.20
N MET A 78 2.81 8.70 -28.54
CA MET A 78 2.95 7.27 -28.86
C MET A 78 1.77 6.41 -28.36
N GLY A 79 0.77 7.03 -27.72
CA GLY A 79 -0.37 6.41 -27.03
C GLY A 79 -1.38 5.62 -27.86
N ALA A 80 -1.08 5.27 -29.12
CA ALA A 80 -1.96 4.40 -29.91
C ALA A 80 -1.79 2.90 -29.58
N VAL A 81 -0.71 2.50 -28.91
CA VAL A 81 -0.40 1.07 -28.61
C VAL A 81 -0.19 0.80 -27.11
N ILE A 82 -0.04 1.83 -26.28
CA ILE A 82 0.16 1.70 -24.83
C ILE A 82 -0.87 2.59 -24.12
N PRO A 83 -1.71 2.05 -23.20
CA PRO A 83 -2.78 2.81 -22.59
C PRO A 83 -2.24 4.05 -21.86
N THR A 84 -2.66 5.21 -22.35
CA THR A 84 -2.36 6.54 -21.84
C THR A 84 -2.98 6.73 -20.45
N GLN A 85 -2.15 6.71 -19.41
CA GLN A 85 -2.45 7.34 -18.13
C GLN A 85 -1.24 8.17 -17.72
N GLN A 86 -1.47 9.26 -16.98
CA GLN A 86 -0.47 10.12 -16.32
C GLN A 86 0.58 9.36 -15.47
N ASN A 87 0.50 8.04 -15.37
CA ASN A 87 1.29 7.16 -14.54
C ASN A 87 2.34 6.33 -15.29
N THR A 88 2.53 6.46 -16.61
CA THR A 88 3.46 5.58 -17.36
C THR A 88 4.92 5.82 -16.95
N VAL A 89 5.35 7.08 -16.87
CA VAL A 89 6.68 7.45 -16.38
C VAL A 89 6.90 6.96 -14.95
N ASP A 90 5.92 7.19 -14.06
CA ASP A 90 5.98 6.71 -12.68
C ASP A 90 6.03 5.19 -12.56
N LYS A 91 5.27 4.47 -13.39
CA LYS A 91 5.31 2.99 -13.45
C LYS A 91 6.68 2.49 -13.92
N LEU A 92 7.28 3.14 -14.93
CA LEU A 92 8.61 2.78 -15.42
C LEU A 92 9.70 3.08 -14.39
N GLN A 93 9.64 4.24 -13.70
CA GLN A 93 10.55 4.55 -12.61
C GLN A 93 10.37 3.62 -11.39
N LYS A 94 9.14 3.17 -11.12
CA LYS A 94 8.88 2.12 -10.11
C LYS A 94 9.52 0.79 -10.55
N LEU A 95 9.37 0.42 -11.82
CA LEU A 95 9.99 -0.79 -12.37
C LEU A 95 11.52 -0.71 -12.29
N ALA A 96 12.14 0.40 -12.72
CA ALA A 96 13.59 0.60 -12.63
C ALA A 96 14.12 0.40 -11.22
N ARG A 97 13.42 0.95 -10.21
CA ARG A 97 13.75 0.75 -8.80
C ARG A 97 13.67 -0.71 -8.38
N ILE A 98 12.63 -1.43 -8.80
CA ILE A 98 12.48 -2.86 -8.51
C ILE A 98 13.58 -3.69 -9.21
N LEU A 99 13.96 -3.33 -10.45
CA LEU A 99 15.02 -4.00 -11.18
C LEU A 99 16.38 -3.87 -10.48
N ALA A 100 16.65 -2.69 -9.91
CA ALA A 100 17.88 -2.44 -9.17
C ALA A 100 17.96 -3.19 -7.83
N MET A 101 16.94 -3.94 -7.42
CA MET A 101 16.95 -4.72 -6.18
C MET A 101 17.54 -6.12 -6.40
N GLY A 102 18.48 -6.49 -5.53
CA GLY A 102 19.21 -7.75 -5.61
C GLY A 102 18.37 -8.98 -5.24
N ASP A 103 17.38 -8.81 -4.37
CA ASP A 103 16.63 -9.90 -3.77
C ASP A 103 15.11 -9.68 -3.78
N GLN A 104 14.38 -10.79 -3.74
CA GLN A 104 12.92 -10.83 -3.72
C GLN A 104 12.31 -10.06 -2.54
N ASP A 105 12.95 -10.11 -1.37
CA ASP A 105 12.37 -9.54 -0.16
C ASP A 105 12.50 -8.02 -0.14
N SER A 106 13.59 -7.49 -0.71
CA SER A 106 13.72 -6.05 -0.98
C SER A 106 12.65 -5.53 -1.94
N ILE A 107 12.24 -6.34 -2.93
CA ILE A 107 11.10 -5.99 -3.81
C ILE A 107 9.83 -5.84 -2.96
N TYR A 108 9.56 -6.80 -2.07
CA TYR A 108 8.39 -6.77 -1.21
C TYR A 108 8.41 -5.56 -0.26
N ARG A 109 9.54 -5.31 0.43
CA ARG A 109 9.71 -4.13 1.29
C ARG A 109 9.49 -2.84 0.50
N ASN A 110 10.01 -2.75 -0.72
CA ASN A 110 9.76 -1.61 -1.57
C ASN A 110 8.29 -1.48 -1.97
N LEU A 111 7.54 -2.56 -2.15
CA LEU A 111 6.11 -2.45 -2.46
C LEU A 111 5.28 -1.92 -1.28
N LEU A 112 5.74 -2.12 -0.04
CA LEU A 112 5.05 -1.69 1.18
C LEU A 112 5.44 -0.30 1.68
N SER A 113 6.73 0.07 1.63
CA SER A 113 7.17 1.35 2.21
C SER A 113 6.64 2.54 1.41
N HIS A 114 6.16 3.61 2.03
CA HIS A 114 5.92 4.88 1.34
C HIS A 114 7.24 5.64 1.15
N TRP A 115 7.82 6.05 2.28
CA TRP A 115 9.14 6.67 2.36
C TRP A 115 10.22 5.58 2.43
N LYS A 116 11.00 5.45 1.34
CA LYS A 116 11.98 4.36 1.20
C LYS A 116 13.22 4.53 2.09
N GLU A 117 13.56 5.78 2.36
CA GLU A 117 14.69 6.18 3.19
C GLU A 117 14.15 7.13 4.28
N PRO A 118 13.65 6.60 5.41
CA PRO A 118 13.01 7.42 6.44
C PRO A 118 13.90 8.54 6.98
N SER A 119 15.23 8.31 7.02
CA SER A 119 16.23 9.30 7.45
C SER A 119 16.31 10.54 6.56
N THR A 120 15.79 10.48 5.33
CA THR A 120 15.69 11.68 4.47
C THR A 120 14.57 12.62 4.89
N VAL A 121 13.62 12.14 5.71
CA VAL A 121 12.42 12.89 6.11
C VAL A 121 12.39 13.15 7.60
N VAL A 122 12.80 12.18 8.41
CA VAL A 122 12.74 12.23 9.86
C VAL A 122 14.14 12.45 10.40
N SER A 123 14.32 13.54 11.15
CA SER A 123 15.59 13.94 11.74
C SER A 123 16.12 12.88 12.70
N GLY A 124 17.34 12.40 12.46
CA GLY A 124 17.98 11.40 13.32
C GLY A 124 17.33 10.01 13.29
N ALA A 125 16.47 9.73 12.31
CA ALA A 125 15.81 8.44 12.24
C ALA A 125 16.78 7.29 11.94
N VAL A 126 16.68 6.26 12.78
CA VAL A 126 17.28 4.94 12.57
C VAL A 126 16.11 3.96 12.50
N GLU A 127 16.01 3.22 11.41
CA GLU A 127 14.95 2.22 11.27
C GLU A 127 15.22 1.05 12.22
N PRO A 128 14.30 0.76 13.15
CA PRO A 128 14.48 -0.36 14.07
C PRO A 128 14.40 -1.68 13.33
N MET A 129 14.97 -2.73 13.93
CA MET A 129 14.73 -4.09 13.47
C MET A 129 13.27 -4.45 13.73
N THR A 130 12.57 -4.94 12.71
CA THR A 130 11.15 -5.31 12.76
C THR A 130 10.96 -6.72 12.21
N LEU A 131 9.77 -7.31 12.39
CA LEU A 131 9.41 -8.56 11.71
C LEU A 131 9.53 -8.47 10.18
N LEU A 132 9.46 -7.27 9.59
CA LEU A 132 9.64 -7.07 8.15
C LEU A 132 11.12 -7.07 7.72
N THR A 133 12.06 -6.81 8.62
CA THR A 133 13.50 -6.72 8.32
C THR A 133 14.32 -7.87 8.89
N ASP A 134 13.84 -8.51 9.97
CA ASP A 134 14.51 -9.64 10.60
C ASP A 134 14.09 -10.97 9.98
N ARG A 135 14.88 -11.42 8.99
CA ARG A 135 14.67 -12.71 8.30
C ARG A 135 14.82 -13.92 9.21
N ALA A 136 15.54 -13.81 10.34
CA ALA A 136 15.72 -14.93 11.24
C ALA A 136 14.41 -15.35 11.93
N GLN A 137 13.44 -14.44 12.01
CA GLN A 137 12.12 -14.68 12.59
C GLN A 137 11.10 -15.24 11.59
N TRP A 138 11.47 -15.39 10.31
CA TRP A 138 10.51 -15.78 9.29
C TRP A 138 10.29 -17.29 9.23
N ALA A 139 9.05 -17.68 8.93
CA ALA A 139 8.76 -19.06 8.56
C ALA A 139 9.57 -19.48 7.31
N ASN A 140 10.07 -20.72 7.32
CA ASN A 140 10.82 -21.27 6.19
C ASN A 140 9.88 -21.56 5.00
N LEU A 141 9.73 -20.57 4.11
CA LEU A 141 8.88 -20.62 2.94
C LEU A 141 9.71 -20.44 1.65
N SER A 142 9.74 -21.49 0.83
CA SER A 142 10.44 -21.49 -0.46
C SER A 142 9.72 -20.67 -1.54
N ASP A 143 8.38 -20.63 -1.49
CA ASP A 143 7.57 -19.85 -2.44
C ASP A 143 7.52 -18.37 -2.04
N PHE A 144 7.99 -17.49 -2.92
CA PHE A 144 8.01 -16.05 -2.69
C PHE A 144 6.61 -15.45 -2.45
N THR A 145 5.58 -15.97 -3.13
CA THR A 145 4.20 -15.50 -2.94
C THR A 145 3.70 -15.85 -1.56
N LYS A 146 3.97 -17.08 -1.09
CA LYS A 146 3.65 -17.49 0.29
C LYS A 146 4.39 -16.64 1.32
N ARG A 147 5.65 -16.28 1.05
CA ARG A 147 6.42 -15.39 1.94
C ARG A 147 5.82 -13.99 2.03
N MET A 148 5.41 -13.39 0.91
CA MET A 148 4.68 -12.11 0.94
C MET A 148 3.37 -12.22 1.72
N MET A 149 2.60 -13.29 1.51
CA MET A 149 1.36 -13.53 2.27
C MET A 149 1.61 -13.72 3.76
N TYR A 150 2.67 -14.43 4.12
CA TYR A 150 3.09 -14.63 5.51
C TYR A 150 3.39 -13.30 6.17
N LEU A 151 4.25 -12.48 5.55
CA LEU A 151 4.62 -11.17 6.09
C LEU A 151 3.40 -10.26 6.21
N ASP A 152 2.52 -10.22 5.21
CA ASP A 152 1.27 -9.47 5.30
C ASP A 152 0.40 -9.95 6.47
N THR A 153 0.37 -11.26 6.76
CA THR A 153 -0.40 -11.82 7.88
C THR A 153 0.15 -11.40 9.24
N ILE A 154 1.48 -11.28 9.38
CA ILE A 154 2.13 -11.02 10.68
C ILE A 154 2.54 -9.56 10.89
N THR A 155 2.45 -8.70 9.86
CA THR A 155 2.73 -7.26 9.98
C THR A 155 1.55 -6.43 9.49
N TYR A 156 1.29 -6.43 8.18
CA TYR A 156 0.30 -5.53 7.55
C TYR A 156 -1.12 -5.69 8.10
N LEU A 157 -1.57 -6.94 8.27
CA LEU A 157 -2.88 -7.25 8.81
C LEU A 157 -3.06 -6.75 10.25
N PRO A 158 -2.24 -7.15 11.24
CA PRO A 158 -2.39 -6.69 12.61
C PRO A 158 -2.07 -5.20 12.78
N ASP A 159 -1.06 -4.66 12.10
CA ASP A 159 -0.55 -3.30 12.39
C ASP A 159 -1.29 -2.20 11.62
N ASP A 160 -1.96 -2.51 10.51
CA ASP A 160 -2.67 -1.51 9.70
C ASP A 160 -4.17 -1.82 9.61
N LEU A 161 -4.54 -3.00 9.08
CA LEU A 161 -5.94 -3.29 8.74
C LEU A 161 -6.84 -3.52 9.95
N LEU A 162 -6.41 -4.38 10.88
CA LEU A 162 -7.19 -4.74 12.06
C LEU A 162 -7.30 -3.57 13.03
N VAL A 163 -6.19 -2.85 13.25
CA VAL A 163 -6.17 -1.63 14.07
C VAL A 163 -7.12 -0.58 13.49
N LYS A 164 -7.08 -0.35 12.18
CA LYS A 164 -8.00 0.58 11.53
C LYS A 164 -9.46 0.15 11.67
N LEU A 165 -9.77 -1.11 11.40
CA LEU A 165 -11.14 -1.63 11.52
C LEU A 165 -11.67 -1.43 12.94
N ASP A 166 -10.91 -1.90 13.94
CA ASP A 166 -11.29 -1.83 15.35
C ASP A 166 -11.53 -0.38 15.78
N ARG A 167 -10.56 0.52 15.53
CA ARG A 167 -10.69 1.94 15.89
C ARG A 167 -11.89 2.60 15.21
N ALA A 168 -12.12 2.30 13.93
CA ALA A 168 -13.23 2.90 13.18
C ALA A 168 -14.60 2.38 13.63
N SER A 169 -14.74 1.07 13.89
CA SER A 169 -16.01 0.47 14.30
C SER A 169 -16.32 0.74 15.76
N MET A 170 -15.32 0.67 16.65
CA MET A 170 -15.49 0.90 18.08
C MET A 170 -15.71 2.38 18.43
N ALA A 171 -15.26 3.31 17.59
CA ALA A 171 -15.61 4.74 17.72
C ALA A 171 -17.13 5.00 17.66
N VAL A 172 -17.90 4.05 17.12
CA VAL A 172 -19.37 4.08 17.12
C VAL A 172 -19.99 2.88 17.86
N SER A 173 -19.22 2.19 18.71
CA SER A 173 -19.68 1.01 19.46
C SER A 173 -20.30 -0.08 18.57
N LEU A 174 -19.71 -0.33 17.40
CA LEU A 174 -20.04 -1.45 16.52
C LEU A 174 -18.96 -2.53 16.64
N GLU A 175 -19.34 -3.72 17.10
CA GLU A 175 -18.44 -4.86 17.20
C GLU A 175 -18.25 -5.49 15.81
N ALA A 176 -17.02 -5.47 15.28
CA ALA A 176 -16.69 -6.14 14.03
C ALA A 176 -16.05 -7.50 14.30
N ARG A 177 -16.66 -8.58 13.82
CA ARG A 177 -16.13 -9.94 13.91
C ARG A 177 -15.45 -10.36 12.62
N LEU A 178 -14.43 -11.21 12.72
CA LEU A 178 -13.52 -11.56 11.63
C LEU A 178 -13.55 -13.08 11.36
N PRO A 179 -14.61 -13.64 10.74
CA PRO A 179 -14.76 -15.10 10.58
C PRO A 179 -13.61 -15.75 9.80
N LEU A 180 -12.99 -15.04 8.86
CA LEU A 180 -11.87 -15.57 8.08
C LEU A 180 -10.58 -15.73 8.92
N LEU A 181 -10.50 -15.06 10.07
CA LEU A 181 -9.39 -15.17 11.01
C LEU A 181 -9.65 -16.15 12.16
N ASP A 182 -10.74 -16.93 12.11
CA ASP A 182 -10.88 -18.10 12.98
C ASP A 182 -9.66 -19.01 12.79
N HIS A 183 -9.03 -19.44 13.89
CA HIS A 183 -7.80 -20.24 13.85
C HIS A 183 -7.92 -21.48 12.95
N ARG A 184 -9.10 -22.12 12.87
CA ARG A 184 -9.33 -23.28 11.99
C ARG A 184 -9.28 -22.89 10.52
N VAL A 185 -9.80 -21.71 10.18
CA VAL A 185 -9.75 -21.17 8.80
C VAL A 185 -8.31 -20.78 8.45
N VAL A 186 -7.59 -20.17 9.39
CA VAL A 186 -6.17 -19.82 9.22
C VAL A 186 -5.34 -21.08 8.99
N GLU A 187 -5.44 -22.08 9.87
CA GLU A 187 -4.73 -23.36 9.77
C GLU A 187 -5.04 -24.06 8.44
N PHE A 188 -6.32 -24.17 8.09
CA PHE A 188 -6.74 -24.73 6.80
C PHE A 188 -6.13 -23.94 5.63
N ALA A 189 -6.23 -22.60 5.65
CA ALA A 189 -5.70 -21.78 4.57
C ALA A 189 -4.20 -22.00 4.38
N TRP A 190 -3.42 -22.18 5.45
CA TRP A 190 -1.98 -22.44 5.34
C TRP A 190 -1.63 -23.84 4.80
N GLN A 191 -2.54 -24.81 4.91
CA GLN A 191 -2.40 -26.14 4.30
C GLN A 191 -2.77 -26.16 2.80
N VAL A 192 -3.61 -25.22 2.34
CA VAL A 192 -4.09 -25.17 0.95
C VAL A 192 -2.95 -24.84 -0.04
N PRO A 193 -2.81 -25.59 -1.16
CA PRO A 193 -1.84 -25.27 -2.21
C PRO A 193 -2.01 -23.86 -2.79
N ILE A 194 -0.89 -23.20 -3.12
CA ILE A 194 -0.93 -21.83 -3.65
C ILE A 194 -1.75 -21.70 -4.94
N SER A 195 -1.79 -22.77 -5.76
CA SER A 195 -2.59 -22.85 -7.00
C SER A 195 -4.10 -22.81 -6.77
N MET A 196 -4.57 -23.16 -5.57
CA MET A 196 -5.98 -23.06 -5.18
C MET A 196 -6.32 -21.69 -4.58
N LYS A 197 -5.32 -20.93 -4.13
CA LYS A 197 -5.48 -19.54 -3.67
C LYS A 197 -5.42 -18.57 -4.84
N ILE A 198 -4.44 -18.78 -5.72
CA ILE A 198 -4.15 -17.94 -6.87
C ILE A 198 -4.10 -18.82 -8.13
N ARG A 199 -4.96 -18.50 -9.10
CA ARG A 199 -5.03 -19.20 -10.39
C ARG A 199 -4.88 -18.20 -11.54
N GLY A 200 -3.79 -18.29 -12.28
CA GLY A 200 -3.44 -17.31 -13.30
C GLY A 200 -3.27 -15.91 -12.69
N ARG A 201 -4.05 -14.93 -13.18
CA ARG A 201 -4.09 -13.56 -12.64
C ARG A 201 -5.23 -13.33 -11.63
N GLN A 202 -5.89 -14.40 -11.19
CA GLN A 202 -7.03 -14.31 -10.27
C GLN A 202 -6.66 -14.81 -8.88
N GLY A 203 -6.80 -13.91 -7.90
CA GLY A 203 -6.65 -14.19 -6.48
C GLY A 203 -7.95 -14.57 -5.80
N LYS A 204 -7.86 -14.98 -4.53
CA LYS A 204 -9.01 -15.44 -3.75
C LYS A 204 -9.79 -16.53 -4.49
N TRP A 205 -9.10 -17.38 -5.27
CA TRP A 205 -9.74 -18.34 -6.17
C TRP A 205 -10.70 -19.26 -5.41
N LEU A 206 -10.22 -19.91 -4.35
CA LEU A 206 -11.05 -20.78 -3.51
C LEU A 206 -12.27 -20.04 -2.93
N LEU A 207 -12.09 -18.83 -2.38
CA LEU A 207 -13.19 -18.03 -1.85
C LEU A 207 -14.23 -17.67 -2.93
N ARG A 208 -13.78 -17.36 -4.15
CA ARG A 208 -14.67 -17.11 -5.29
C ARG A 208 -15.48 -18.36 -5.63
N GLN A 209 -14.87 -19.54 -5.63
CA GLN A 209 -15.58 -20.81 -5.89
C GLN A 209 -16.65 -21.09 -4.83
N VAL A 210 -16.38 -20.78 -3.56
CA VAL A 210 -17.38 -20.91 -2.49
C VAL A 210 -18.49 -19.88 -2.65
N LEU A 211 -18.14 -18.62 -2.91
CA LEU A 211 -19.11 -17.52 -3.05
C LEU A 211 -20.08 -17.73 -4.21
N GLN A 212 -19.60 -18.33 -5.31
CA GLN A 212 -20.43 -18.67 -6.48
C GLN A 212 -21.58 -19.64 -6.18
N ARG A 213 -21.53 -20.37 -5.04
CA ARG A 213 -22.64 -21.23 -4.60
C ARG A 213 -23.80 -20.46 -3.98
N TYR A 214 -23.54 -19.24 -3.51
CA TYR A 214 -24.49 -18.46 -2.70
C TYR A 214 -24.89 -17.14 -3.35
N VAL A 215 -24.06 -16.59 -4.25
CA VAL A 215 -24.27 -15.26 -4.83
C VAL A 215 -24.20 -15.36 -6.36
N PRO A 216 -25.13 -14.71 -7.10
CA PRO A 216 -25.10 -14.68 -8.56
C PRO A 216 -23.77 -14.18 -9.13
N HIS A 217 -23.28 -14.81 -10.19
CA HIS A 217 -22.00 -14.49 -10.86
C HIS A 217 -21.81 -12.98 -11.13
N ARG A 218 -22.87 -12.29 -11.57
CA ARG A 218 -22.86 -10.85 -11.86
C ARG A 218 -22.43 -9.96 -10.69
N LEU A 219 -22.58 -10.41 -9.44
CA LEU A 219 -22.16 -9.66 -8.25
C LEU A 219 -20.71 -9.96 -7.86
N ILE A 220 -20.18 -11.13 -8.25
CA ILE A 220 -18.82 -11.60 -7.90
C ILE A 220 -17.77 -11.10 -8.91
N ASP A 221 -18.16 -10.99 -10.18
CA ASP A 221 -17.25 -10.65 -11.28
C ASP A 221 -17.06 -9.13 -11.48
N ARG A 222 -17.59 -8.32 -10.56
CA ARG A 222 -17.36 -6.87 -10.57
C ARG A 222 -15.88 -6.56 -10.30
N PRO A 223 -15.32 -5.51 -10.92
CA PRO A 223 -13.98 -5.03 -10.59
C PRO A 223 -13.83 -4.75 -9.08
N LYS A 224 -12.67 -5.09 -8.49
CA LYS A 224 -12.38 -4.82 -7.07
C LYS A 224 -12.41 -3.31 -6.85
N MET A 225 -13.36 -2.84 -6.05
CA MET A 225 -13.41 -1.46 -5.57
C MET A 225 -12.73 -1.39 -4.21
N GLY A 226 -11.70 -0.55 -4.09
CA GLY A 226 -11.07 -0.27 -2.80
C GLY A 226 -11.88 0.74 -1.99
N PHE A 227 -11.62 0.80 -0.68
CA PHE A 227 -12.12 1.85 0.23
C PHE A 227 -11.24 3.11 0.17
N GLY A 228 -10.75 3.46 -1.01
CA GLY A 228 -9.90 4.63 -1.21
C GLY A 228 -10.71 5.92 -1.17
N ILE A 229 -10.13 6.98 -0.62
CA ILE A 229 -10.66 8.34 -0.66
C ILE A 229 -9.82 9.22 -1.59
N PRO A 230 -10.35 10.30 -2.15
CA PRO A 230 -9.65 11.09 -3.15
C PRO A 230 -8.72 12.11 -2.47
N ILE A 231 -7.73 11.63 -1.71
CA ILE A 231 -6.75 12.45 -0.96
C ILE A 231 -6.13 13.51 -1.87
N ASP A 232 -5.73 13.12 -3.08
CA ASP A 232 -5.18 14.03 -4.10
C ASP A 232 -6.06 15.27 -4.33
N SER A 233 -7.34 15.05 -4.62
CA SER A 233 -8.28 16.15 -4.86
C SER A 233 -8.54 16.99 -3.60
N TRP A 234 -8.49 16.36 -2.42
CA TRP A 234 -8.73 17.03 -1.15
C TRP A 234 -7.56 17.94 -0.79
N LEU A 235 -6.33 17.45 -0.88
CA LEU A 235 -5.11 18.21 -0.57
C LEU A 235 -4.88 19.36 -1.56
N ARG A 236 -5.35 19.25 -2.81
CA ARG A 236 -5.30 20.36 -3.77
C ARG A 236 -6.48 21.32 -3.68
N GLY A 237 -7.52 20.95 -2.94
CA GLY A 237 -8.77 21.70 -2.85
C GLY A 237 -9.16 21.96 -1.39
N PRO A 238 -10.23 21.32 -0.88
CA PRO A 238 -10.85 21.70 0.40
C PRO A 238 -9.94 21.54 1.62
N LEU A 239 -8.91 20.70 1.57
CA LEU A 239 -7.95 20.49 2.66
C LEU A 239 -6.60 21.18 2.42
N ARG A 240 -6.48 22.00 1.36
CA ARG A 240 -5.21 22.64 1.00
C ARG A 240 -4.66 23.52 2.10
N ASP A 241 -5.47 24.45 2.60
CA ASP A 241 -5.01 25.43 3.59
C ASP A 241 -4.63 24.75 4.91
N TRP A 242 -5.45 23.78 5.35
CA TRP A 242 -5.12 22.93 6.49
C TRP A 242 -3.79 22.18 6.30
N ALA A 243 -3.54 21.62 5.12
CA ALA A 243 -2.29 20.94 4.84
C ALA A 243 -1.10 21.91 4.75
N GLU A 244 -1.28 23.09 4.17
CA GLU A 244 -0.26 24.14 4.10
C GLU A 244 0.19 24.58 5.50
N ASP A 245 -0.76 24.82 6.40
CA ASP A 245 -0.51 25.24 7.79
C ASP A 245 0.26 24.17 8.60
N LEU A 246 -0.03 22.88 8.34
CA LEU A 246 0.67 21.76 8.99
C LEU A 246 2.05 21.51 8.40
N LEU A 247 2.26 21.84 7.12
CA LEU A 247 3.50 21.59 6.39
C LEU A 247 4.35 22.86 6.24
N GLU A 248 4.05 23.95 6.95
CA GLU A 248 4.82 25.20 6.90
C GLU A 248 6.29 24.92 7.28
N GLU A 249 7.23 25.40 6.48
CA GLU A 249 8.67 25.15 6.69
C GLU A 249 9.14 25.61 8.08
N ARG A 250 8.75 26.83 8.48
CA ARG A 250 9.08 27.40 9.79
C ARG A 250 8.60 26.53 10.93
N ARG A 251 7.40 25.95 10.79
CA ARG A 251 6.82 25.03 11.77
C ARG A 251 7.63 23.74 11.85
N LEU A 252 7.84 23.08 10.71
CA LEU A 252 8.61 21.83 10.63
C LEU A 252 10.01 21.98 11.22
N SER A 253 10.70 23.07 10.88
CA SER A 253 12.03 23.38 11.41
C SER A 253 12.02 23.65 12.92
N LYS A 254 10.99 24.33 13.44
CA LYS A 254 10.87 24.61 14.88
C LYS A 254 10.63 23.35 15.71
N GLU A 255 9.82 22.42 15.20
CA GLU A 255 9.52 21.15 15.87
C GLU A 255 10.71 20.18 15.83
N GLY A 256 11.56 20.27 14.82
CA GLY A 256 12.82 19.51 14.73
C GLY A 256 12.67 18.02 14.40
N VAL A 257 11.44 17.50 14.33
CA VAL A 257 11.17 16.08 14.01
C VAL A 257 11.41 15.76 12.54
N PHE A 258 11.07 16.67 11.64
CA PHE A 258 11.17 16.44 10.19
C PHE A 258 12.18 17.36 9.51
N HIS A 259 12.81 16.85 8.46
CA HIS A 259 13.49 17.64 7.46
C HIS A 259 12.46 18.34 6.57
N ALA A 260 12.36 19.66 6.70
CA ALA A 260 11.33 20.43 6.01
C ALA A 260 11.46 20.37 4.48
N GLN A 261 12.68 20.52 3.95
CA GLN A 261 12.90 20.65 2.51
C GLN A 261 12.30 19.50 1.67
N PRO A 262 12.59 18.21 1.94
CA PRO A 262 12.02 17.10 1.15
C PRO A 262 10.49 17.05 1.19
N ILE A 263 9.87 17.45 2.30
CA ILE A 263 8.42 17.52 2.45
C ILE A 263 7.86 18.68 1.62
N ARG A 264 8.47 19.87 1.71
CA ARG A 264 8.08 21.06 0.95
C ARG A 264 8.21 20.88 -0.55
N GLU A 265 9.27 20.20 -1.01
CA GLU A 265 9.45 19.86 -2.43
C GLU A 265 8.32 18.96 -2.93
N LYS A 266 8.00 17.88 -2.20
CA LYS A 266 6.87 17.01 -2.56
C LYS A 266 5.53 17.73 -2.52
N TRP A 267 5.34 18.62 -1.55
CA TRP A 267 4.13 19.42 -1.46
C TRP A 267 3.97 20.32 -2.69
N ALA A 268 5.02 21.02 -3.11
CA ALA A 268 5.01 21.85 -4.31
C ALA A 268 4.80 21.04 -5.61
N GLU A 269 5.44 19.88 -5.74
CA GLU A 269 5.22 18.97 -6.88
C GLU A 269 3.79 18.42 -6.94
N HIS A 270 3.19 18.17 -5.77
CA HIS A 270 1.81 17.72 -5.65
C HIS A 270 0.82 18.81 -6.07
N LEU A 271 0.94 20.02 -5.50
CA LEU A 271 0.08 21.14 -5.84
C LEU A 271 0.16 21.54 -7.32
N SER A 272 1.36 21.52 -7.90
CA SER A 272 1.56 21.81 -9.33
C SER A 272 1.03 20.70 -10.25
N GLY A 273 0.72 19.52 -9.71
CA GLY A 273 0.32 18.35 -10.48
C GLY A 273 1.41 17.71 -11.31
N LYS A 274 2.67 18.08 -11.06
CA LYS A 274 3.84 17.41 -11.63
C LYS A 274 3.89 15.94 -11.21
N ARG A 275 3.51 15.65 -9.96
CA ARG A 275 3.49 14.27 -9.45
C ARG A 275 2.52 14.10 -8.28
N ASP A 276 1.90 12.94 -8.17
CA ASP A 276 1.02 12.63 -7.04
C ASP A 276 1.82 12.10 -5.85
N TRP A 277 1.89 12.90 -4.78
CA TRP A 277 2.53 12.56 -3.51
C TRP A 277 1.53 12.37 -2.36
N SER A 278 0.23 12.24 -2.66
CA SER A 278 -0.87 12.25 -1.68
C SER A 278 -0.60 11.36 -0.46
N TYR A 279 -0.26 10.08 -0.69
CA TYR A 279 -0.08 9.13 0.40
C TYR A 279 1.17 9.40 1.25
N LEU A 280 2.26 9.88 0.63
CA LEU A 280 3.48 10.24 1.38
C LEU A 280 3.25 11.48 2.25
N LEU A 281 2.56 12.48 1.70
CA LEU A 281 2.17 13.70 2.40
C LEU A 281 1.15 13.38 3.50
N TRP A 282 0.21 12.47 3.24
CA TRP A 282 -0.80 12.05 4.21
C TRP A 282 -0.17 11.47 5.48
N ASP A 283 0.90 10.68 5.37
CA ASP A 283 1.64 10.16 6.53
C ASP A 283 2.16 11.30 7.43
N VAL A 284 2.78 12.31 6.81
CA VAL A 284 3.31 13.49 7.51
C VAL A 284 2.19 14.34 8.10
N LEU A 285 1.11 14.57 7.34
CA LEU A 285 -0.04 15.35 7.78
C LEU A 285 -0.77 14.71 8.96
N MET A 286 -0.92 13.39 8.97
CA MET A 286 -1.53 12.70 10.10
C MET A 286 -0.64 12.77 11.35
N PHE A 287 0.68 12.63 11.20
CA PHE A 287 1.60 12.88 12.31
C PHE A 287 1.48 14.31 12.81
N GLN A 288 1.50 15.30 11.91
CA GLN A 288 1.43 16.71 12.26
C GLN A 288 0.10 17.09 12.93
N GLY A 289 -1.01 16.55 12.45
CA GLY A 289 -2.32 16.72 13.07
C GLY A 289 -2.35 16.16 14.50
N TRP A 290 -1.76 14.98 14.70
CA TRP A 290 -1.62 14.38 16.04
C TRP A 290 -0.69 15.23 16.94
N TRP A 291 0.48 15.63 16.43
CA TRP A 291 1.44 16.45 17.17
C TRP A 291 0.86 17.81 17.55
N SER A 292 0.10 18.45 16.66
CA SER A 292 -0.56 19.72 16.95
C SER A 292 -1.62 19.60 18.06
N ALA A 293 -2.26 18.44 18.18
CA ALA A 293 -3.35 18.22 19.15
C ALA A 293 -2.85 17.76 20.52
N TYR A 294 -1.73 17.02 20.55
CA TYR A 294 -1.26 16.33 21.77
C TYR A 294 0.23 16.54 22.08
N GLY A 295 1.02 17.01 21.11
CA GLY A 295 2.43 17.34 21.27
C GLY A 295 2.59 18.69 21.96
N HIS A 296 2.29 18.75 23.25
CA HIS A 296 2.87 19.79 24.10
C HIS A 296 4.33 19.41 24.40
N PRO A 297 5.27 20.38 24.39
CA PRO A 297 6.63 20.14 24.86
C PRO A 297 6.65 19.70 26.34
#